data_AF-A0AAJ0BRZ3-F1
#
_entry.id   AF-A0AAJ0BRZ3-F1
#
_cell.length_a   1.000
_cell.length_b   1.000
_cell.length_c   1.000
_cell.angle_alpha   90.00
_cell.angle_beta   90.00
_cell.angle_gamma   90.00
#
_symmetry.space_group_name_H-M   'P 1'
#
loop_
_entity.id
_entity.type
_entity.pdbx_description
1 polymer ?
#
loop_
_entity_poly.entity_id
_entity_poly.type
_entity_poly.pdbx_seq_one_letter_code
_entity_poly.pdbx_strand_id
1 'polypeptide(L)'
;MPTGPAPQRRRGKENGFSDAMSVQKCPATRKRPVAVDADQHIDKPSVPRANLAISTQEPHGSVDHARKFHDYTVLQQHVLFWDRDGDGQIYPWDTYVGFRDLGFNILFSLLAMAIINFNFSYPTRLAYSFVPDPLFRVYVGGIHKAKHGSDSGVYDTEGRFVPQKFEDLFSKWDKEGGGSLTFMELFSMIHGNRLVADPFGWGASILEWVTTWLLVQQRGRVYKEDLRQVYDGSIFWRIREARRGRREWRRPSGVDGPSGPGGPSGVDGANSIEDMAI
;
A
#
# COMPACT_ATOMS: atom_id res chain seq x y z
N MET A 1 26.35 28.83 55.17
CA MET A 1 26.58 27.40 54.87
C MET A 1 25.24 26.82 54.40
N PRO A 2 25.21 26.03 53.31
CA PRO A 2 25.09 26.51 51.94
C PRO A 2 23.69 26.24 51.34
N THR A 3 23.26 27.13 50.45
CA THR A 3 22.19 26.88 49.48
C THR A 3 22.59 25.70 48.62
N GLY A 4 21.90 24.56 48.77
CA GLY A 4 22.11 23.39 47.93
C GLY A 4 21.91 23.75 46.44
N PRO A 5 22.63 23.08 45.53
CA PRO A 5 22.53 23.39 44.11
C PRO A 5 21.12 23.10 43.62
N ALA A 6 20.58 24.02 42.80
CA ALA A 6 19.34 23.83 42.06
C ALA A 6 19.39 22.50 41.28
N PRO A 7 18.26 21.79 41.13
CA PRO A 7 18.24 20.51 40.44
C PRO A 7 18.69 20.74 38.99
N GLN A 8 19.87 20.21 38.65
CA GLN A 8 20.31 20.12 37.28
C GLN A 8 19.26 19.28 36.54
N ARG A 9 18.48 19.94 35.67
CA ARG A 9 17.71 19.28 34.62
C ARG A 9 18.67 18.33 33.91
N ARG A 10 18.44 17.02 34.06
CA ARG A 10 19.12 15.99 33.28
C ARG A 10 18.81 16.23 31.80
N ARG A 11 19.63 17.04 31.13
CA ARG A 11 19.80 17.00 29.68
C ARG A 11 20.61 15.74 29.39
N GLY A 12 19.93 14.63 29.18
CA GLY A 12 20.63 13.37 28.91
C GLY A 12 19.68 12.27 28.52
N LYS A 13 19.39 12.17 27.22
CA LYS A 13 19.31 10.94 26.40
C LYS A 13 18.50 11.07 25.10
N GLU A 14 17.81 12.18 24.84
CA GLU A 14 16.98 12.29 23.62
C GLU A 14 17.79 12.62 22.35
N ASN A 15 18.90 13.36 22.46
CA ASN A 15 19.65 13.79 21.27
C ASN A 15 20.40 12.64 20.55
N GLY A 16 20.90 11.64 21.28
CA GLY A 16 21.77 10.61 20.69
C GLY A 16 21.07 9.66 19.72
N PHE A 17 19.80 9.33 19.97
CA PHE A 17 19.02 8.48 19.07
C PHE A 17 18.57 9.26 17.83
N SER A 18 18.16 10.52 18.00
CA SER A 18 17.85 11.43 16.89
C SER A 18 19.05 11.66 15.96
N ASP A 19 20.24 11.84 16.53
CA ASP A 19 21.49 12.05 15.78
C ASP A 19 21.96 10.79 15.03
N ALA A 20 21.55 9.59 15.48
CA ALA A 20 21.87 8.33 14.81
C ALA A 20 21.00 8.04 13.57
N MET A 21 19.84 8.67 13.45
CA MET A 21 18.87 8.40 12.37
C MET A 21 19.13 9.20 11.08
N SER A 22 19.96 10.25 11.14
CA SER A 22 20.27 11.05 9.96
C SER A 22 21.68 11.64 10.00
N VAL A 23 22.29 11.81 8.82
CA VAL A 23 23.66 12.32 8.69
C VAL A 23 23.73 13.50 7.74
N GLN A 24 24.64 14.45 8.00
CA GLN A 24 24.75 15.70 7.22
C GLN A 24 25.15 15.46 5.76
N LYS A 25 26.05 14.50 5.53
CA LYS A 25 26.56 14.17 4.19
C LYS A 25 25.59 13.35 3.34
N CYS A 26 24.45 12.91 3.90
CA CYS A 26 23.39 12.25 3.15
C CYS A 26 22.04 12.95 3.44
N PRO A 27 21.73 14.06 2.75
CA PRO A 27 20.50 14.83 2.98
C PRO A 27 19.21 14.01 2.85
N ALA A 28 19.23 12.90 2.10
CA ALA A 28 18.09 12.00 1.97
C ALA A 28 17.64 11.43 3.32
N THR A 29 18.57 11.10 4.23
CA THR A 29 18.25 10.58 5.58
C THR A 29 17.51 11.59 6.45
N ARG A 30 17.70 12.90 6.22
CA ARG A 30 16.94 13.96 6.92
C ARG A 30 15.60 14.24 6.25
N LYS A 31 15.56 14.22 4.92
CA LYS A 31 14.35 14.50 4.14
C LYS A 31 13.33 13.37 4.19
N ARG A 32 13.75 12.15 4.54
CA ARG A 32 12.93 10.93 4.54
C ARG A 32 13.10 10.20 5.89
N PRO A 33 12.59 10.78 6.99
CA PRO A 33 12.72 10.18 8.31
C PRO A 33 11.93 8.86 8.40
N VAL A 34 12.44 7.93 9.19
CA VAL A 34 11.73 6.68 9.55
C VAL A 34 10.75 6.93 10.69
N ALA A 35 9.70 6.12 10.78
CA ALA A 35 8.77 6.20 11.92
C ALA A 35 9.46 5.68 13.20
N VAL A 36 9.28 6.36 14.32
CA VAL A 36 10.03 6.09 15.57
C VAL A 36 9.16 5.67 16.75
N ASP A 37 7.85 5.66 16.55
CA ASP A 37 6.81 5.47 17.55
C ASP A 37 5.83 4.35 17.18
N ALA A 38 6.11 3.60 16.11
CA ALA A 38 5.26 2.48 15.68
C ALA A 38 5.13 1.40 16.77
N ASP A 39 6.14 1.23 17.60
CA ASP A 39 6.17 0.29 18.73
C ASP A 39 5.25 0.68 19.90
N GLN A 40 4.79 1.93 19.94
CA GLN A 40 3.78 2.37 20.92
C GLN A 40 2.39 1.75 20.62
N HIS A 41 2.15 1.35 19.37
CA HIS A 41 0.87 0.81 18.91
C HIS A 41 0.95 -0.63 18.40
N ILE A 42 2.12 -1.06 17.91
CA ILE A 42 2.33 -2.36 17.28
C ILE A 42 3.46 -3.08 18.01
N ASP A 43 3.19 -4.25 18.59
CA ASP A 43 4.27 -5.08 19.17
C ASP A 43 5.25 -5.49 18.06
N LYS A 44 6.55 -5.19 18.25
CA LYS A 44 7.64 -5.53 17.31
C LYS A 44 7.29 -5.14 15.85
N PRO A 45 7.19 -3.84 15.52
CA PRO A 45 6.71 -3.38 14.22
C PRO A 45 7.63 -3.80 13.06
N SER A 46 8.91 -4.08 13.33
CA SER A 46 9.88 -4.53 12.33
C SER A 46 9.79 -6.02 11.98
N VAL A 47 9.03 -6.82 12.74
CA VAL A 47 8.83 -8.24 12.42
C VAL A 47 7.79 -8.35 11.29
N PRO A 48 8.06 -9.06 10.19
CA PRO A 48 7.06 -9.26 9.13
C PRO A 48 5.84 -10.05 9.63
N ARG A 49 4.66 -9.71 9.13
CA ARG A 49 3.39 -10.40 9.36
C ARG A 49 3.04 -11.20 8.12
N ALA A 50 2.90 -12.52 8.29
CA ALA A 50 2.69 -13.40 7.16
C ALA A 50 1.38 -13.09 6.43
N ASN A 51 0.27 -13.02 7.16
CA ASN A 51 -1.08 -12.98 6.60
C ASN A 51 -1.94 -11.79 7.10
N LEU A 52 -1.33 -10.77 7.69
CA LEU A 52 -2.06 -9.63 8.25
C LEU A 52 -1.34 -8.30 8.01
N ALA A 53 -1.99 -7.36 7.33
CA ALA A 53 -1.50 -5.99 7.21
C ALA A 53 -2.02 -5.14 8.37
N ILE A 54 -1.14 -4.67 9.25
CA ILE A 54 -1.48 -3.83 10.42
C ILE A 54 -0.83 -2.46 10.33
N SER A 55 -1.43 -1.46 10.97
CA SER A 55 -0.88 -0.11 11.05
C SER A 55 -1.04 0.45 12.47
N THR A 56 -0.48 1.63 12.74
CA THR A 56 -0.69 2.32 14.01
C THR A 56 -2.15 2.78 14.21
N GLN A 57 -2.91 2.98 13.14
CA GLN A 57 -4.33 3.37 13.21
C GLN A 57 -5.25 2.15 13.31
N GLU A 58 -4.87 1.03 12.70
CA GLU A 58 -5.58 -0.25 12.78
C GLU A 58 -4.61 -1.38 13.22
N PRO A 59 -4.27 -1.47 14.53
CA PRO A 59 -3.31 -2.46 15.04
C PRO A 59 -3.75 -3.92 14.85
N HIS A 60 -5.04 -4.14 14.62
CA HIS A 60 -5.63 -5.45 14.34
C HIS A 60 -5.81 -5.71 12.83
N GLY A 61 -5.64 -4.70 11.97
CA GLY A 61 -5.78 -4.82 10.53
C GLY A 61 -7.15 -5.34 10.07
N SER A 62 -7.20 -5.91 8.87
CA SER A 62 -8.41 -6.47 8.27
C SER A 62 -8.68 -7.90 8.78
N VAL A 63 -9.05 -8.05 10.06
CA VAL A 63 -9.15 -9.35 10.77
C VAL A 63 -9.98 -10.40 10.02
N ASP A 64 -11.17 -10.04 9.53
CA ASP A 64 -12.04 -11.00 8.82
C ASP A 64 -11.44 -11.44 7.47
N HIS A 65 -10.73 -10.54 6.78
CA HIS A 65 -10.04 -10.86 5.53
C HIS A 65 -8.87 -11.82 5.78
N ALA A 66 -8.05 -11.53 6.79
CA ALA A 66 -6.93 -12.37 7.20
C ALA A 66 -7.39 -13.76 7.68
N ARG A 67 -8.52 -13.85 8.38
CA ARG A 67 -9.11 -15.14 8.77
C ARG A 67 -9.59 -15.93 7.55
N LYS A 68 -10.25 -15.28 6.60
CA LYS A 68 -10.73 -15.91 5.37
C LYS A 68 -9.58 -16.48 4.53
N PHE A 69 -8.48 -15.77 4.43
CA PHE A 69 -7.31 -16.13 3.62
C PHE A 69 -6.07 -16.47 4.48
N HIS A 70 -6.30 -17.16 5.60
CA HIS A 70 -5.28 -17.38 6.63
C HIS A 70 -4.04 -18.16 6.15
N ASP A 71 -4.18 -19.00 5.13
CA ASP A 71 -3.10 -19.79 4.51
C ASP A 71 -2.25 -18.99 3.51
N TYR A 72 -2.61 -17.74 3.22
CA TYR A 72 -1.96 -16.92 2.20
C TYR A 72 -1.16 -15.78 2.83
N THR A 73 0.00 -15.48 2.24
CA THR A 73 0.75 -14.28 2.61
C THR A 73 -0.02 -13.02 2.24
N VAL A 74 0.28 -11.88 2.85
CA VAL A 74 -0.41 -10.61 2.52
C VAL A 74 -0.28 -10.28 1.03
N LEU A 75 0.88 -10.50 0.40
CA LEU A 75 1.03 -10.31 -1.05
C LEU A 75 0.21 -11.31 -1.88
N GLN A 76 0.00 -12.54 -1.40
CA GLN A 76 -0.93 -13.45 -2.06
C GLN A 76 -2.37 -12.96 -1.91
N GLN A 77 -2.77 -12.53 -0.71
CA GLN A 77 -4.10 -11.96 -0.45
C GLN A 77 -4.42 -10.78 -1.39
N HIS A 78 -3.42 -9.93 -1.66
CA HIS A 78 -3.50 -8.85 -2.64
C HIS A 78 -4.05 -9.32 -4.01
N VAL A 79 -3.54 -10.44 -4.53
CA VAL A 79 -3.86 -10.92 -5.88
C VAL A 79 -5.04 -11.88 -5.92
N LEU A 80 -5.50 -12.42 -4.78
CA LEU A 80 -6.63 -13.37 -4.72
C LEU A 80 -7.94 -12.80 -5.25
N PHE A 81 -8.09 -11.47 -5.34
CA PHE A 81 -9.25 -10.88 -6.00
C PHE A 81 -9.37 -11.27 -7.48
N TRP A 82 -8.23 -11.52 -8.14
CA TRP A 82 -8.16 -11.94 -9.53
C TRP A 82 -8.07 -13.45 -9.72
N ASP A 83 -7.80 -14.24 -8.67
CA ASP A 83 -7.89 -15.71 -8.71
C ASP A 83 -9.33 -16.15 -8.42
N ARG A 84 -10.19 -16.03 -9.44
CA ARG A 84 -11.64 -16.00 -9.25
C ARG A 84 -12.26 -17.37 -8.99
N ASP A 85 -11.67 -18.41 -9.55
CA ASP A 85 -12.06 -19.81 -9.34
C ASP A 85 -11.20 -20.50 -8.26
N GLY A 86 -10.13 -19.85 -7.80
CA GLY A 86 -9.31 -20.29 -6.67
C GLY A 86 -8.38 -21.45 -7.02
N ASP A 87 -8.02 -21.59 -8.29
CA ASP A 87 -7.11 -22.63 -8.76
C ASP A 87 -5.62 -22.22 -8.63
N GLY A 88 -5.36 -20.99 -8.17
CA GLY A 88 -4.03 -20.42 -7.99
C GLY A 88 -3.42 -19.83 -9.26
N GLN A 89 -4.19 -19.69 -10.35
CA GLN A 89 -3.75 -19.22 -11.66
C GLN A 89 -4.64 -18.08 -12.15
N ILE A 90 -4.03 -16.92 -12.35
CA ILE A 90 -4.73 -15.74 -12.85
C ILE A 90 -4.49 -15.66 -14.36
N TYR A 91 -5.52 -15.94 -15.16
CA TYR A 91 -5.46 -15.80 -16.60
C TYR A 91 -5.55 -14.32 -17.02
N PRO A 92 -5.12 -13.96 -18.24
CA PRO A 92 -5.33 -12.61 -18.76
C PRO A 92 -6.79 -12.15 -18.67
N TRP A 93 -7.73 -13.05 -18.94
CA TRP A 93 -9.15 -12.75 -18.82
C TRP A 93 -9.57 -12.41 -17.39
N ASP A 94 -9.02 -13.08 -16.37
CA ASP A 94 -9.31 -12.77 -14.98
C ASP A 94 -8.83 -11.37 -14.60
N THR A 95 -7.61 -11.00 -15.03
CA THR A 95 -7.08 -9.64 -14.87
C THR A 95 -8.04 -8.61 -15.45
N TYR A 96 -8.43 -8.80 -16.72
CA TYR A 96 -9.38 -7.91 -17.38
C TYR A 96 -10.69 -7.77 -16.59
N VAL A 97 -11.33 -8.89 -16.24
CA VAL A 97 -12.62 -8.88 -15.53
C VAL A 97 -12.47 -8.25 -14.14
N GLY A 98 -11.37 -8.50 -13.43
CA GLY A 98 -11.11 -7.91 -12.13
C GLY A 98 -11.01 -6.38 -12.19
N PHE A 99 -10.28 -5.82 -13.15
CA PHE A 99 -10.24 -4.36 -13.35
C PHE A 99 -11.61 -3.77 -13.71
N ARG A 100 -12.40 -4.48 -14.52
CA ARG A 100 -13.80 -4.10 -14.82
C ARG A 100 -14.69 -4.14 -13.58
N ASP A 101 -14.53 -5.14 -12.72
CA ASP A 101 -15.25 -5.27 -11.45
C ASP A 101 -14.91 -4.13 -10.46
N LEU A 102 -13.68 -3.60 -10.52
CA LEU A 102 -13.25 -2.43 -9.75
C LEU A 102 -13.74 -1.10 -10.34
N GLY A 103 -14.23 -1.10 -11.58
CA GLY A 103 -14.80 0.08 -12.24
C GLY A 103 -13.89 0.80 -13.21
N PHE A 104 -12.72 0.26 -13.52
CA PHE A 104 -11.89 0.79 -14.59
C PHE A 104 -12.54 0.56 -15.94
N ASN A 105 -12.35 1.50 -16.88
CA ASN A 105 -12.92 1.40 -18.23
C ASN A 105 -12.30 0.24 -19.05
N ILE A 106 -12.85 -0.01 -20.25
CA ILE A 106 -12.41 -1.11 -21.11
C ILE A 106 -10.93 -0.95 -21.53
N LEU A 107 -10.54 0.25 -21.94
CA LEU A 107 -9.17 0.51 -22.44
C LEU A 107 -8.13 0.27 -21.34
N PHE A 108 -8.36 0.82 -20.15
CA PHE A 108 -7.49 0.60 -19.00
C PHE A 108 -7.43 -0.88 -18.62
N SER A 109 -8.57 -1.57 -18.61
CA SER A 109 -8.61 -3.00 -18.24
C SER A 109 -7.85 -3.88 -19.23
N LEU A 110 -7.92 -3.59 -20.53
CA LEU A 110 -7.14 -4.29 -21.56
C LEU A 110 -5.64 -4.00 -21.42
N LEU A 111 -5.27 -2.74 -21.14
CA LEU A 111 -3.89 -2.35 -20.94
C LEU A 111 -3.30 -3.02 -19.68
N ALA A 112 -4.03 -3.00 -18.57
CA ALA A 112 -3.63 -3.63 -17.32
C ALA A 112 -3.45 -5.14 -17.48
N MET A 113 -4.39 -5.82 -18.14
CA MET A 113 -4.26 -7.23 -18.53
C MET A 113 -2.96 -7.47 -19.31
N ALA A 114 -2.74 -6.73 -20.39
CA ALA A 114 -1.57 -6.92 -21.24
C ALA A 114 -0.27 -6.73 -20.46
N ILE A 115 -0.17 -5.67 -19.65
CA ILE A 115 1.04 -5.36 -18.89
C ILE A 115 1.26 -6.39 -17.78
N ILE A 116 0.26 -6.68 -16.95
CA ILE A 116 0.41 -7.54 -15.77
C ILE A 116 0.74 -8.97 -16.22
N ASN A 117 -0.08 -9.57 -17.07
CA ASN A 117 0.10 -10.96 -17.45
C ASN A 117 1.38 -11.20 -18.27
N PHE A 118 1.71 -10.28 -19.19
CA PHE A 118 2.95 -10.41 -19.97
C PHE A 118 4.20 -10.34 -19.08
N ASN A 119 4.22 -9.42 -18.11
CA ASN A 119 5.41 -9.20 -17.29
C ASN A 119 5.49 -10.12 -16.07
N PHE A 120 4.37 -10.55 -15.47
CA PHE A 120 4.37 -11.35 -14.24
C PHE A 120 4.22 -12.86 -14.48
N SER A 121 3.77 -13.31 -15.66
CA SER A 121 3.63 -14.74 -15.97
C SER A 121 4.92 -15.51 -15.73
N TYR A 122 6.01 -15.11 -16.40
CA TYR A 122 7.27 -15.84 -16.29
C TYR A 122 7.90 -15.73 -14.89
N PRO A 123 8.03 -14.54 -14.27
CA PRO A 123 8.58 -14.42 -12.91
C PRO A 123 7.85 -15.28 -11.88
N THR A 124 6.51 -15.29 -11.89
CA THR A 124 5.75 -16.10 -10.93
C THR A 124 5.86 -17.60 -11.23
N ARG A 125 5.98 -17.98 -12.51
CA ARG A 125 6.17 -19.37 -12.92
C ARG A 125 7.55 -19.94 -12.57
N LEU A 126 8.58 -19.10 -12.43
CA LEU A 126 9.93 -19.53 -12.05
C LEU A 126 9.99 -20.26 -10.69
N ALA A 127 8.98 -20.10 -9.83
CA ALA A 127 8.85 -20.88 -8.61
C ALA A 127 8.59 -22.39 -8.87
N TYR A 128 8.16 -22.76 -10.08
CA TYR A 128 7.75 -24.12 -10.45
C TYR A 128 8.49 -24.66 -11.69
N SER A 129 8.82 -23.79 -12.65
CA SER A 129 9.33 -24.20 -13.96
C SER A 129 10.13 -23.08 -14.63
N PHE A 130 11.21 -23.45 -15.32
CA PHE A 130 11.98 -22.54 -16.18
C PHE A 130 11.38 -22.36 -17.58
N VAL A 131 10.39 -23.16 -17.97
CA VAL A 131 9.68 -23.00 -19.24
C VAL A 131 8.61 -21.90 -19.11
N PRO A 132 8.56 -20.90 -20.01
CA PRO A 132 7.50 -19.88 -20.02
C PRO A 132 6.09 -20.47 -20.17
N ASP A 133 5.08 -19.75 -19.67
CA ASP A 133 3.68 -20.13 -19.86
C ASP A 133 3.12 -19.53 -21.15
N PRO A 134 2.78 -20.31 -22.18
CA PRO A 134 2.18 -19.78 -23.40
C PRO A 134 0.79 -19.15 -23.18
N LEU A 135 0.14 -19.43 -22.04
CA LEU A 135 -1.15 -18.85 -21.68
C LEU A 135 -1.00 -17.56 -20.84
N PHE A 136 0.23 -17.11 -20.56
CA PHE A 136 0.51 -15.90 -19.78
C PHE A 136 -0.20 -15.84 -18.41
N ARG A 137 -0.31 -16.99 -17.74
CA ARG A 137 -0.92 -17.07 -16.41
C ARG A 137 0.03 -16.56 -15.34
N VAL A 138 -0.51 -15.80 -14.38
CA VAL A 138 0.21 -15.38 -13.18
C VAL A 138 -0.10 -16.38 -12.06
N TYR A 139 0.93 -16.89 -11.40
CA TYR A 139 0.78 -17.94 -10.39
C TYR A 139 0.76 -17.34 -8.99
N VAL A 140 -0.34 -17.50 -8.26
CA VAL A 140 -0.53 -16.94 -6.91
C VAL A 140 0.56 -17.42 -5.96
N GLY A 141 0.90 -18.72 -5.95
CA GLY A 141 1.97 -19.24 -5.08
C GLY A 141 3.37 -18.66 -5.40
N GLY A 142 3.60 -18.23 -6.63
CA GLY A 142 4.86 -17.64 -7.09
C GLY A 142 4.92 -16.12 -7.04
N ILE A 143 3.85 -15.44 -6.60
CA ILE A 143 3.70 -13.98 -6.73
C ILE A 143 4.84 -13.17 -6.10
N HIS A 144 5.43 -13.69 -5.02
CA HIS A 144 6.57 -13.07 -4.34
C HIS A 144 7.80 -12.89 -5.25
N LYS A 145 7.92 -13.67 -6.33
CA LYS A 145 8.96 -13.54 -7.36
C LYS A 145 8.74 -12.37 -8.33
N ALA A 146 7.52 -11.81 -8.40
CA ALA A 146 7.19 -10.68 -9.28
C ALA A 146 7.48 -9.30 -8.67
N LYS A 147 8.01 -9.25 -7.44
CA LYS A 147 8.49 -8.01 -6.82
C LYS A 147 9.67 -7.43 -7.58
N HIS A 148 9.83 -6.11 -7.53
CA HIS A 148 10.93 -5.38 -8.17
C HIS A 148 11.66 -4.47 -7.18
N GLY A 149 12.88 -4.06 -7.51
CA GLY A 149 13.76 -3.33 -6.59
C GLY A 149 13.28 -1.92 -6.23
N SER A 150 12.50 -1.29 -7.12
CA SER A 150 11.98 0.08 -6.97
C SER A 150 10.58 0.15 -6.36
N ASP A 151 10.13 -0.93 -5.71
CA ASP A 151 8.84 -0.96 -5.01
C ASP A 151 8.89 -0.14 -3.69
N SER A 152 7.84 -0.22 -2.88
CA SER A 152 7.80 0.46 -1.58
C SER A 152 8.61 -0.20 -0.47
N GLY A 153 9.00 -1.47 -0.65
CA GLY A 153 9.64 -2.30 0.36
C GLY A 153 8.73 -2.69 1.54
N VAL A 154 7.42 -2.44 1.47
CA VAL A 154 6.46 -2.82 2.53
C VAL A 154 6.28 -4.33 2.61
N TYR A 155 6.32 -5.01 1.46
CA TYR A 155 6.48 -6.46 1.42
C TYR A 155 7.95 -6.83 1.50
N ASP A 156 8.27 -7.78 2.35
CA ASP A 156 9.56 -8.47 2.28
C ASP A 156 9.62 -9.45 1.09
N THR A 157 10.76 -10.12 0.93
CA THR A 157 11.06 -11.00 -0.20
C THR A 157 10.10 -12.19 -0.31
N GLU A 158 9.52 -12.66 0.81
CA GLU A 158 8.55 -13.75 0.84
C GLU A 158 7.10 -13.26 0.68
N GLY A 159 6.88 -11.95 0.55
CA GLY A 159 5.54 -11.36 0.40
C GLY A 159 4.81 -11.12 1.73
N ARG A 160 5.54 -11.13 2.86
CA ARG A 160 5.00 -10.81 4.17
C ARG A 160 4.99 -9.30 4.36
N PHE A 161 4.00 -8.78 5.06
CA PHE A 161 3.84 -7.35 5.29
C PHE A 161 4.73 -6.89 6.46
N VAL A 162 5.52 -5.83 6.28
CA VAL A 162 6.38 -5.28 7.34
C VAL A 162 5.78 -3.98 7.89
N PRO A 163 5.14 -4.00 9.08
CA PRO A 163 4.45 -2.82 9.62
C PRO A 163 5.33 -1.58 9.71
N GLN A 164 6.57 -1.73 10.21
CA GLN A 164 7.52 -0.62 10.28
C GLN A 164 7.77 0.04 8.91
N LYS A 165 7.82 -0.73 7.82
CA LYS A 165 8.04 -0.19 6.46
C LYS A 165 6.81 0.56 5.96
N PHE A 166 5.62 0.13 6.35
CA PHE A 166 4.38 0.84 6.05
C PHE A 166 4.28 2.15 6.83
N GLU A 167 4.66 2.17 8.11
CA GLU A 167 4.73 3.40 8.91
C GLU A 167 5.81 4.35 8.39
N ASP A 168 6.98 3.83 8.02
CA ASP A 168 8.04 4.58 7.36
C ASP A 168 7.56 5.23 6.05
N LEU A 169 6.67 4.60 5.29
CA LEU A 169 6.16 5.16 4.04
C LEU A 169 5.47 6.50 4.29
N PHE A 170 4.59 6.57 5.30
CA PHE A 170 3.92 7.81 5.67
C PHE A 170 4.87 8.81 6.31
N SER A 171 5.73 8.38 7.24
CA SER A 171 6.76 9.25 7.83
C SER A 171 7.66 9.91 6.77
N LYS A 172 7.98 9.18 5.69
CA LYS A 172 8.84 9.70 4.61
C LYS A 172 8.11 10.63 3.67
N TRP A 173 6.84 10.37 3.35
CA TRP A 173 6.19 10.97 2.17
C TRP A 173 4.95 11.81 2.48
N ASP A 174 4.28 11.62 3.62
CA ASP A 174 3.19 12.50 4.08
C ASP A 174 3.80 13.77 4.71
N LYS A 175 4.10 14.75 3.86
CA LYS A 175 4.73 16.01 4.26
C LYS A 175 3.75 16.99 4.88
N GLU A 176 2.47 16.86 4.55
CA GLU A 176 1.42 17.69 5.12
C GLU A 176 0.93 17.19 6.49
N GLY A 177 1.27 15.95 6.88
CA GLY A 177 1.02 15.40 8.21
C GLY A 177 -0.44 15.00 8.45
N GLY A 178 -1.15 14.58 7.41
CA GLY A 178 -2.61 14.35 7.43
C GLY A 178 -3.05 12.88 7.53
N GLY A 179 -2.12 11.93 7.58
CA GLY A 179 -2.43 10.50 7.45
C GLY A 179 -2.85 10.13 6.02
N SER A 180 -2.35 10.86 5.02
CA SER A 180 -2.73 10.68 3.61
C SER A 180 -1.64 11.21 2.69
N LEU A 181 -1.63 10.75 1.43
CA LEU A 181 -0.68 11.20 0.42
C LEU A 181 -1.41 11.91 -0.70
N THR A 182 -0.94 13.11 -1.05
CA THR A 182 -1.30 13.80 -2.29
C THR A 182 -0.67 13.11 -3.50
N PHE A 183 -1.10 13.49 -4.71
CA PHE A 183 -0.54 12.94 -5.95
C PHE A 183 0.95 13.26 -6.06
N MET A 184 1.35 14.47 -5.66
CA MET A 184 2.74 14.93 -5.75
C MET A 184 3.64 14.24 -4.73
N GLU A 185 3.12 13.91 -3.54
CA GLU A 185 3.85 13.12 -2.55
C GLU A 185 4.04 11.68 -3.01
N LEU A 186 3.00 11.04 -3.57
CA LEU A 186 3.11 9.73 -4.22
C LEU A 186 4.10 9.74 -5.38
N PHE A 187 4.04 10.75 -6.25
CA PHE A 187 4.97 10.88 -7.36
C PHE A 187 6.42 11.07 -6.87
N SER A 188 6.62 11.86 -5.81
CA SER A 188 7.91 12.02 -5.15
C SER A 188 8.44 10.70 -4.57
N MET A 189 7.54 9.88 -4.01
CA MET A 189 7.87 8.54 -3.52
C MET A 189 8.34 7.62 -4.65
N ILE A 190 7.60 7.54 -5.75
CA ILE A 190 7.98 6.74 -6.94
C ILE A 190 9.40 7.10 -7.37
N HIS A 191 9.69 8.41 -7.50
CA HIS A 191 11.01 8.89 -7.91
C HIS A 191 12.10 8.58 -6.88
N GLY A 192 11.76 8.68 -5.59
CA GLY A 192 12.66 8.50 -4.48
C GLY A 192 13.09 7.05 -4.23
N ASN A 193 12.28 6.09 -4.65
CA ASN A 193 12.52 4.66 -4.43
C ASN A 193 13.23 3.96 -5.60
N ARG A 194 13.45 4.65 -6.73
CA ARG A 194 14.13 4.06 -7.90
C ARG A 194 15.52 3.52 -7.56
N LEU A 195 15.78 2.28 -7.96
CA LEU A 195 17.10 1.66 -7.91
C LEU A 195 17.78 1.66 -9.30
N VAL A 196 19.10 1.79 -9.32
CA VAL A 196 19.89 2.08 -10.54
C VAL A 196 19.73 1.06 -11.67
N ALA A 197 19.57 -0.21 -11.35
CA ALA A 197 19.51 -1.31 -12.32
C ALA A 197 18.12 -1.97 -12.36
N ASP A 198 17.07 -1.16 -12.32
CA ASP A 198 15.68 -1.64 -12.31
C ASP A 198 14.73 -0.87 -13.25
N PRO A 199 15.01 -0.78 -14.58
CA PRO A 199 14.12 -0.08 -15.51
C PRO A 199 12.70 -0.64 -15.55
N PHE A 200 12.59 -1.97 -15.38
CA PHE A 200 11.30 -2.64 -15.24
C PHE A 200 10.54 -2.11 -14.02
N GLY A 201 11.16 -2.13 -12.83
CA GLY A 201 10.52 -1.64 -11.61
C GLY A 201 10.24 -0.14 -11.62
N TRP A 202 10.95 0.68 -12.41
CA TRP A 202 10.58 2.09 -12.58
C TRP A 202 9.21 2.23 -13.26
N GLY A 203 9.00 1.49 -14.36
CA GLY A 203 7.72 1.47 -15.07
C GLY A 203 6.61 0.85 -14.24
N ALA A 204 6.88 -0.30 -13.61
CA ALA A 204 5.92 -0.99 -12.74
C ALA A 204 5.50 -0.11 -11.56
N SER A 205 6.44 0.56 -10.87
CA SER A 205 6.13 1.49 -9.78
C SER A 205 5.21 2.63 -10.23
N ILE A 206 5.44 3.24 -11.40
CA ILE A 206 4.53 4.26 -11.94
C ILE A 206 3.11 3.69 -12.11
N LEU A 207 2.98 2.52 -12.74
CA LEU A 207 1.69 1.90 -12.99
C LEU A 207 0.97 1.51 -11.70
N GLU A 208 1.67 0.89 -10.74
CA GLU A 208 1.12 0.49 -9.44
C GLU A 208 0.54 1.70 -8.69
N TRP A 209 1.31 2.79 -8.59
CA TRP A 209 0.92 3.95 -7.80
C TRP A 209 -0.11 4.83 -8.51
N VAL A 210 -0.08 4.95 -9.84
CA VAL A 210 -1.13 5.63 -10.61
C VAL A 210 -2.44 4.84 -10.54
N THR A 211 -2.39 3.51 -10.69
CA THR A 211 -3.58 2.65 -10.56
C THR A 211 -4.17 2.75 -9.15
N THR A 212 -3.32 2.70 -8.13
CA THR A 212 -3.73 2.89 -6.73
C THR A 212 -4.40 4.25 -6.53
N TRP A 213 -3.79 5.33 -7.02
CA TRP A 213 -4.39 6.66 -6.98
C TRP A 213 -5.77 6.69 -7.62
N LEU A 214 -5.90 6.22 -8.86
CA LEU A 214 -7.18 6.21 -9.58
C LEU A 214 -8.26 5.40 -8.86
N LEU A 215 -7.87 4.33 -8.18
CA LEU A 215 -8.79 3.42 -7.51
C LEU A 215 -9.29 3.95 -6.16
N VAL A 216 -8.39 4.49 -5.32
CA VAL A 216 -8.70 4.76 -3.91
C VAL A 216 -8.58 6.22 -3.50
N GLN A 217 -8.19 7.13 -4.40
CA GLN A 217 -8.12 8.54 -4.02
C GLN A 217 -9.51 9.09 -3.65
N GLN A 218 -9.54 9.96 -2.65
CA GLN A 218 -10.70 10.77 -2.31
C GLN A 218 -10.28 12.21 -2.09
N ARG A 219 -10.90 13.14 -2.84
CA ARG A 219 -10.57 14.57 -2.80
C ARG A 219 -9.07 14.83 -3.05
N GLY A 220 -8.49 14.09 -4.00
CA GLY A 220 -7.09 14.24 -4.39
C GLY A 220 -6.11 13.76 -3.31
N ARG A 221 -6.47 12.71 -2.55
CA ARG A 221 -5.61 12.11 -1.51
C ARG A 221 -5.84 10.62 -1.39
N VAL A 222 -4.78 9.86 -1.18
CA VAL A 222 -4.83 8.44 -0.81
C VAL A 222 -4.64 8.33 0.70
N TYR A 223 -5.65 7.83 1.40
CA TYR A 223 -5.63 7.72 2.86
C TYR A 223 -4.88 6.47 3.32
N LYS A 224 -4.24 6.57 4.48
CA LYS A 224 -3.41 5.52 5.04
C LYS A 224 -4.11 4.16 5.11
N GLU A 225 -5.29 4.11 5.69
CA GLU A 225 -6.01 2.84 5.86
C GLU A 225 -6.61 2.30 4.57
N ASP A 226 -6.90 3.15 3.59
CA ASP A 226 -7.29 2.67 2.25
C ASP A 226 -6.08 2.04 1.56
N LEU A 227 -4.90 2.65 1.66
CA LEU A 227 -3.65 2.07 1.13
C LEU A 227 -3.25 0.78 1.85
N ARG A 228 -3.42 0.69 3.17
CA ARG A 228 -3.18 -0.56 3.94
C ARG A 228 -4.03 -1.71 3.39
N GLN A 229 -5.30 -1.43 3.07
CA GLN A 229 -6.22 -2.41 2.50
C GLN A 229 -5.97 -2.69 1.01
N VAL A 230 -5.26 -1.81 0.29
CA VAL A 230 -4.70 -2.14 -1.03
C VAL A 230 -3.63 -3.21 -0.86
N TYR A 231 -2.73 -3.09 0.12
CA TYR A 231 -1.73 -4.13 0.38
C TYR A 231 -2.41 -5.49 0.60
N ASP A 232 -3.24 -5.65 1.63
CA ASP A 232 -3.89 -6.95 1.88
C ASP A 232 -4.97 -7.36 0.84
N GLY A 233 -5.32 -6.48 -0.10
CA GLY A 233 -6.32 -6.74 -1.14
C GLY A 233 -7.77 -6.68 -0.66
N SER A 234 -8.04 -6.45 0.62
CA SER A 234 -9.40 -6.41 1.17
C SER A 234 -10.26 -5.30 0.54
N ILE A 235 -9.65 -4.18 0.14
CA ILE A 235 -10.39 -3.05 -0.44
C ILE A 235 -11.01 -3.39 -1.81
N PHE A 236 -10.41 -4.29 -2.57
CA PHE A 236 -10.91 -4.68 -3.90
C PHE A 236 -12.29 -5.34 -3.81
N TRP A 237 -12.47 -6.23 -2.83
CA TRP A 237 -13.75 -6.87 -2.55
C TRP A 237 -14.79 -5.84 -2.12
N ARG A 238 -14.42 -4.90 -1.23
CA ARG A 238 -15.30 -3.82 -0.77
C ARG A 238 -15.77 -2.92 -1.91
N ILE A 239 -14.86 -2.49 -2.80
CA ILE A 239 -15.17 -1.66 -3.96
C ILE A 239 -16.12 -2.40 -4.90
N ARG A 240 -15.83 -3.65 -5.25
CA ARG A 240 -16.71 -4.46 -6.12
C ARG A 240 -18.10 -4.64 -5.52
N GLU A 241 -18.20 -4.92 -4.23
CA GLU A 241 -19.48 -5.07 -3.53
C GLU A 241 -20.28 -3.76 -3.54
N ALA A 242 -19.60 -2.63 -3.34
CA ALA A 242 -20.26 -1.33 -3.39
C ALA A 242 -20.79 -0.98 -4.77
N ARG A 243 -19.99 -1.26 -5.81
CA ARG A 243 -20.41 -1.08 -7.21
C ARG A 243 -21.58 -1.98 -7.61
N ARG A 244 -21.72 -3.16 -7.01
CA ARG A 244 -22.84 -4.09 -7.27
C ARG A 244 -24.08 -3.80 -6.42
N GLY A 245 -24.11 -2.68 -5.69
CA GLY A 245 -25.24 -2.29 -4.83
C GLY A 245 -25.43 -3.19 -3.62
N ARG A 246 -24.41 -3.98 -3.22
CA ARG A 246 -24.50 -4.91 -2.10
C ARG A 246 -24.15 -4.28 -0.76
N ARG A 247 -23.40 -3.16 -0.75
CA ARG A 247 -23.07 -2.32 0.43
C ARG A 247 -22.80 -0.87 -0.02
N GLU A 248 -23.24 0.15 0.69
CA GLU A 248 -22.81 1.54 0.41
C GLU A 248 -21.33 1.70 0.81
N TRP A 249 -20.50 2.33 -0.03
CA TRP A 249 -19.15 2.70 0.38
C TRP A 249 -19.22 3.88 1.37
N ARG A 250 -19.15 3.57 2.66
CA ARG A 250 -18.89 4.55 3.73
C ARG A 250 -17.59 4.17 4.45
N ARG A 251 -16.77 5.18 4.77
CA ARG A 251 -15.51 4.98 5.54
C ARG A 251 -15.80 4.33 6.90
N PRO A 252 -14.88 3.52 7.44
CA PRO A 252 -14.85 3.25 8.88
C PRO A 252 -14.61 4.57 9.63
N SER A 253 -15.41 4.86 10.65
CA SER A 253 -15.29 6.04 11.49
C SER A 253 -14.04 5.95 12.37
N GLY A 254 -12.95 6.61 11.96
CA GLY A 254 -11.67 6.56 12.69
C GLY A 254 -10.80 7.81 12.64
N VAL A 255 -11.16 8.86 11.88
CA VAL A 255 -10.43 10.14 11.91
C VAL A 255 -11.40 11.29 11.62
N ASP A 256 -12.23 11.64 12.60
CA ASP A 256 -12.88 12.95 12.61
C ASP A 256 -11.90 13.95 13.25
N GLY A 257 -11.26 14.77 12.41
CA GLY A 257 -10.66 16.02 12.88
C GLY A 257 -11.76 16.93 13.47
N PRO A 258 -11.40 17.92 14.32
CA PRO A 258 -12.36 18.62 15.15
C PRO A 258 -13.43 19.31 14.30
N SER A 259 -14.68 18.96 14.59
CA SER A 259 -15.91 19.44 13.96
C SER A 259 -16.09 20.95 14.13
N GLY A 260 -16.04 21.69 13.03
CA GLY A 260 -16.60 23.05 12.93
C GLY A 260 -18.10 23.00 12.60
N PRO A 261 -18.91 23.98 13.02
CA PRO A 261 -20.36 23.88 12.92
C PRO A 261 -20.89 24.32 11.54
N GLY A 262 -21.81 23.51 10.99
CA GLY A 262 -22.96 23.96 10.19
C GLY A 262 -22.74 24.30 8.71
N GLY A 263 -23.29 23.47 7.82
CA GLY A 263 -23.55 23.80 6.40
C GLY A 263 -24.30 22.66 5.70
N PRO A 264 -25.33 22.94 4.87
CA PRO A 264 -26.44 22.01 4.62
C PRO A 264 -26.13 20.89 3.63
N SER A 265 -26.99 19.87 3.74
CA SER A 265 -27.16 18.70 2.88
C SER A 265 -27.28 19.02 1.39
N GLY A 266 -26.59 18.22 0.59
CA GLY A 266 -26.88 18.03 -0.83
C GLY A 266 -25.66 18.20 -1.72
N VAL A 267 -25.00 17.09 -2.05
CA VAL A 267 -24.34 16.95 -3.36
C VAL A 267 -24.35 15.47 -3.73
N ASP A 268 -25.20 15.12 -4.70
CA ASP A 268 -25.04 13.94 -5.53
C ASP A 268 -23.68 14.02 -6.22
N GLY A 269 -22.81 13.08 -5.91
CA GLY A 269 -21.45 13.01 -6.45
C GLY A 269 -21.16 11.57 -6.84
N ALA A 270 -21.75 11.13 -7.95
CA ALA A 270 -21.29 9.93 -8.65
C ALA A 270 -19.87 10.21 -9.16
N ASN A 271 -18.86 9.87 -8.35
CA ASN A 271 -17.48 9.78 -8.84
C ASN A 271 -17.37 8.50 -9.68
N SER A 272 -17.80 8.61 -10.92
CA SER A 272 -17.46 7.66 -11.95
C SER A 272 -16.00 7.87 -12.33
N ILE A 273 -15.21 6.80 -12.30
CA ILE A 273 -13.82 6.72 -12.79
C ILE A 273 -13.75 6.97 -14.32
N GLU A 274 -14.89 7.22 -14.98
CA GLU A 274 -15.01 7.40 -16.43
C GLU A 274 -14.39 8.69 -16.96
N ASP A 275 -14.28 9.76 -16.17
CA ASP A 275 -13.90 11.09 -16.69
C ASP A 275 -12.39 11.40 -16.68
N MET A 276 -11.53 10.50 -16.17
CA MET A 276 -10.08 10.77 -16.03
C MET A 276 -9.14 9.87 -16.84
N ALA A 277 -9.67 9.16 -17.84
CA ALA A 277 -8.86 8.27 -18.69
C ALA A 277 -9.03 8.59 -20.18
N ILE A 278 -8.46 9.72 -20.60
CA ILE A 278 -8.04 10.02 -21.99
C ILE A 278 -6.60 10.51 -21.94
#